data_AF-A0A6P1M941-F1
#
_entry.id   AF-A0A6P1M941-F1
#
_cell.length_a   1.000
_cell.length_b   1.000
_cell.length_c   1.000
_cell.angle_alpha   90.00
_cell.angle_beta   90.00
_cell.angle_gamma   90.00
#
_symmetry.space_group_name_H-M   'P 1'
#
loop_
_entity.id
_entity.type
_entity.pdbx_description
1 polymer ?
#
loop_
_entity_poly.entity_id
_entity_poly.type
_entity_poly.pdbx_seq_one_letter_code
_entity_poly.pdbx_strand_id
1 'polypeptide(L)'
;MSAQKYWNKVYRYVALAVVLLALIGVAFAFLPKIQQFQNYQETKSDLDADISAEKERIKELRMNQEKFSTDRNFVQKIAHEIGFVHEGETVYQFEERQATSVGVQPE
;
A
#
# COMPACT_ATOMS: atom_id res chain seq x y z
N MET A 1 -70.37 -29.76 9.44
CA MET A 1 -69.69 -29.01 8.35
C MET A 1 -68.68 -27.94 8.86
N SER A 2 -68.14 -28.07 10.08
CA SER A 2 -67.18 -27.10 10.66
C SER A 2 -65.74 -27.62 10.71
N ALA A 3 -65.52 -28.93 10.88
CA ALA A 3 -64.18 -29.53 11.04
C ALA A 3 -63.24 -29.30 9.83
N GLN A 4 -63.74 -29.45 8.59
CA GLN A 4 -62.94 -29.20 7.38
C GLN A 4 -62.44 -27.75 7.28
N LYS A 5 -63.26 -26.78 7.72
CA LYS A 5 -62.87 -25.36 7.67
C LYS A 5 -61.76 -25.04 8.68
N TYR A 6 -61.75 -25.71 9.84
CA TYR A 6 -60.66 -25.56 10.81
C TYR A 6 -59.37 -26.20 10.30
N TRP A 7 -59.45 -27.40 9.72
CA TRP A 7 -58.29 -28.09 9.17
C TRP A 7 -57.59 -27.28 8.05
N ASN A 8 -58.36 -26.66 7.15
CA ASN A 8 -57.82 -25.78 6.12
C ASN A 8 -57.16 -24.52 6.70
N LYS A 9 -57.67 -23.97 7.81
CA LYS A 9 -57.04 -22.82 8.47
C LYS A 9 -55.69 -23.20 9.07
N VAL A 10 -55.63 -24.33 9.78
CA VAL A 10 -54.38 -24.85 10.36
C VAL A 10 -53.34 -25.07 9.26
N TYR A 11 -53.73 -25.74 8.17
CA TYR A 11 -52.83 -25.96 7.03
C TYR A 11 -52.32 -24.66 6.41
N ARG A 12 -53.19 -23.64 6.29
CA ARG A 12 -52.81 -22.32 5.76
C ARG A 12 -51.82 -21.59 6.67
N TYR A 13 -51.96 -21.68 7.99
CA TYR A 13 -50.99 -21.10 8.93
C TYR A 13 -49.65 -21.84 8.88
N VAL A 14 -49.66 -23.17 8.80
CA VAL A 14 -48.43 -23.97 8.67
C VAL A 14 -47.72 -23.64 7.35
N ALA A 15 -48.45 -23.56 6.24
CA ALA A 15 -47.88 -23.17 4.95
C ALA A 15 -47.26 -21.76 5.00
N LEU A 16 -47.92 -20.81 5.66
CA LEU A 16 -47.42 -19.44 5.82
C LEU A 16 -46.15 -19.40 6.69
N ALA A 17 -46.11 -20.19 7.77
CA ALA A 17 -44.93 -20.33 8.61
C ALA A 17 -43.73 -20.92 7.86
N VAL A 18 -43.95 -21.94 7.01
CA VAL A 18 -42.91 -22.53 6.16
C VAL A 18 -42.37 -21.51 5.15
N VAL A 19 -43.25 -20.72 4.52
CA VAL A 19 -42.85 -19.66 3.59
C VAL A 19 -42.02 -18.59 4.30
N LEU A 20 -42.43 -18.17 5.50
CA LEU A 20 -41.67 -17.20 6.29
C LEU A 20 -40.28 -17.73 6.68
N LEU A 21 -40.19 -18.98 7.10
CA LEU A 21 -38.91 -19.63 7.41
C LEU A 21 -38.00 -19.68 6.18
N ALA A 22 -38.54 -20.02 5.01
CA ALA A 22 -37.79 -20.00 3.77
C ALA A 22 -37.26 -18.59 3.44
N LEU A 23 -38.11 -17.55 3.57
CA LEU A 23 -37.69 -16.17 3.32
C LEU A 23 -36.59 -15.71 4.27
N ILE A 24 -36.70 -16.05 5.56
CA ILE A 24 -35.68 -15.72 6.57
C ILE A 24 -34.37 -16.46 6.23
N GLY A 25 -34.42 -17.74 5.89
CA GLY A 25 -33.24 -18.51 5.50
C GLY A 25 -32.54 -17.93 4.26
N VAL A 26 -33.33 -17.50 3.27
CA VAL A 26 -32.82 -16.84 2.07
C VAL A 26 -32.19 -15.49 2.43
N ALA A 27 -32.85 -14.66 3.23
CA ALA A 27 -32.28 -13.39 3.69
C ALA A 27 -30.98 -13.58 4.49
N PHE A 28 -30.94 -14.54 5.41
CA PHE A 28 -29.73 -14.90 6.16
C PHE A 28 -28.63 -15.51 5.30
N ALA A 29 -28.93 -16.09 4.13
CA ALA A 29 -27.92 -16.52 3.17
C ALA A 29 -27.35 -15.34 2.36
N PHE A 30 -28.15 -14.29 2.15
CA PHE A 30 -27.72 -13.07 1.45
C PHE A 30 -26.91 -12.10 2.33
N LEU A 31 -27.18 -12.02 3.65
CA LEU A 31 -26.41 -11.19 4.59
C LEU A 31 -24.90 -11.51 4.68
N PRO A 32 -24.43 -12.77 4.85
CA PRO A 32 -23.00 -13.08 4.97
C PRO A 32 -22.25 -12.76 3.68
N LYS A 33 -22.96 -12.69 2.55
CA LYS A 33 -22.37 -12.33 1.25
C LYS A 33 -22.03 -10.84 1.16
N ILE A 34 -22.72 -9.98 1.91
CA ILE A 34 -22.44 -8.54 1.97
C ILE A 34 -21.21 -8.25 2.86
N GLN A 35 -21.02 -9.01 3.95
CA GLN A 35 -19.83 -8.87 4.78
C GLN A 35 -18.55 -9.25 4.03
N GLN A 36 -18.60 -10.27 3.19
CA GLN A 36 -17.45 -10.62 2.33
C GLN A 36 -17.09 -9.47 1.37
N PHE A 37 -18.08 -8.71 0.88
CA PHE A 37 -17.84 -7.58 -0.03
C PHE A 37 -17.12 -6.38 0.63
N GLN A 38 -17.22 -6.24 1.95
CA GLN A 38 -16.49 -5.21 2.70
C GLN A 38 -15.02 -5.58 2.86
N ASN A 39 -14.73 -6.84 3.20
CA ASN A 39 -13.34 -7.32 3.31
C ASN A 39 -12.60 -7.25 1.96
N TYR A 40 -13.28 -7.53 0.84
CA TYR A 40 -12.66 -7.37 -0.49
C TYR A 40 -12.39 -5.92 -0.89
N GLN A 41 -13.10 -4.94 -0.30
CA GLN A 41 -12.85 -3.52 -0.57
C GLN A 41 -11.67 -2.99 0.24
N GLU A 42 -11.50 -3.40 1.49
CA GLU A 42 -10.33 -3.01 2.30
C GLU A 42 -9.04 -3.51 1.66
N THR A 43 -8.98 -4.78 1.27
CA THR A 43 -7.75 -5.33 0.63
C THR A 43 -7.44 -4.66 -0.71
N LYS A 44 -8.46 -4.23 -1.47
CA LYS A 44 -8.23 -3.48 -2.72
C LYS A 44 -7.72 -2.08 -2.47
N SER A 45 -8.24 -1.40 -1.46
CA SER A 45 -7.80 -0.05 -1.09
C SER A 45 -6.34 -0.04 -0.66
N ASP A 46 -5.92 -1.01 0.15
CA ASP A 46 -4.53 -1.13 0.60
C ASP A 46 -3.59 -1.45 -0.58
N LEU A 47 -3.98 -2.39 -1.45
CA LEU A 47 -3.17 -2.70 -2.64
C LEU A 47 -3.07 -1.52 -3.61
N ASP A 48 -4.13 -0.74 -3.80
CA ASP A 48 -4.10 0.45 -4.65
C ASP A 48 -3.23 1.56 -4.04
N ALA A 49 -3.22 1.70 -2.72
CA ALA A 49 -2.33 2.62 -2.01
C ALA A 49 -0.85 2.23 -2.22
N ASP A 50 -0.50 0.95 -2.06
CA ASP A 50 0.86 0.45 -2.29
C ASP A 50 1.30 0.64 -3.75
N ILE A 51 0.40 0.34 -4.70
CA ILE A 51 0.66 0.55 -6.13
C ILE A 51 0.91 2.03 -6.44
N SER A 52 0.18 2.94 -5.81
CA SER A 52 0.35 4.38 -6.02
C SER A 52 1.71 4.87 -5.52
N ALA A 53 2.13 4.44 -4.33
CA ALA A 53 3.42 4.80 -3.75
C ALA A 53 4.59 4.27 -4.60
N GLU A 54 4.50 3.03 -5.08
CA GLU A 54 5.56 2.44 -5.88
C GLU A 54 5.64 3.08 -7.28
N LYS A 55 4.49 3.49 -7.87
CA LYS A 55 4.47 4.26 -9.12
C LYS A 55 5.15 5.62 -8.98
N GLU A 56 4.95 6.31 -7.86
CA GLU A 56 5.63 7.58 -7.59
C GLU A 56 7.15 7.39 -7.50
N ARG A 57 7.62 6.37 -6.79
CA ARG A 57 9.05 6.02 -6.74
C ARG A 57 9.63 5.72 -8.12
N ILE A 58 8.94 4.93 -8.93
CA ILE A 58 9.38 4.63 -10.30
C ILE A 58 9.47 5.91 -11.15
N LYS A 59 8.52 6.83 -10.98
CA LYS A 59 8.52 8.12 -11.68
C LYS A 59 9.71 8.98 -11.28
N GLU A 60 10.00 9.07 -9.99
CA GLU A 60 11.18 9.79 -9.49
C GLU A 60 12.49 9.18 -10.00
N LEU A 61 12.62 7.85 -9.94
CA LEU A 61 13.80 7.14 -10.44
C LEU A 61 14.00 7.35 -11.94
N ARG A 62 12.92 7.33 -12.74
CA ARG A 62 12.99 7.62 -14.18
C ARG A 62 13.40 9.06 -14.46
N MET A 63 12.84 10.02 -13.72
CA MET A 63 13.23 11.43 -13.85
C MET A 63 14.71 11.62 -13.49
N ASN A 64 15.21 10.91 -12.48
CA ASN A 64 16.63 10.94 -12.13
C ASN A 64 17.50 10.28 -13.21
N GLN A 65 17.08 9.14 -13.80
CA GLN A 65 17.78 8.53 -14.93
C GLN A 65 17.85 9.45 -16.16
N GLU A 66 16.76 10.14 -16.47
CA GLU A 66 16.74 11.12 -17.57
C GLU A 66 17.67 12.32 -17.28
N LYS A 67 17.79 12.74 -16.02
CA LYS A 67 18.78 13.75 -15.62
C LYS A 67 20.21 13.24 -15.72
N PHE A 68 20.47 11.98 -15.39
CA PHE A 68 21.78 11.35 -15.59
C PHE A 68 22.19 11.30 -17.07
N SER A 69 21.25 11.10 -18.00
CA SER A 69 21.57 11.10 -19.44
C SER A 69 21.65 12.50 -20.05
N THR A 70 20.91 13.47 -19.51
CA THR A 70 20.75 14.79 -20.14
C THR A 70 21.71 15.85 -19.55
N ASP A 71 22.11 15.73 -18.28
CA ASP A 71 22.92 16.74 -17.60
C ASP A 71 24.32 16.23 -17.22
N ARG A 72 25.32 16.66 -18.00
CA ARG A 72 26.73 16.33 -17.79
C ARG A 72 27.26 16.84 -16.43
N ASN A 73 26.78 17.99 -15.94
CA ASN A 73 27.22 18.52 -14.64
C ASN A 73 26.72 17.67 -13.48
N PHE A 74 25.51 17.10 -13.62
CA PHE A 74 24.95 16.20 -12.62
C PHE A 74 25.75 14.90 -12.51
N VAL A 75 26.14 14.32 -13.65
CA VAL A 75 27.02 13.14 -13.69
C VAL A 75 28.37 13.45 -13.06
N GLN A 76 28.96 14.62 -13.36
CA GLN A 76 30.25 15.02 -12.79
C GLN A 76 30.17 15.18 -11.27
N LYS A 77 29.12 15.83 -10.76
CA LYS A 77 28.90 15.98 -9.31
C LYS A 77 28.76 14.64 -8.60
N ILE A 78 27.95 13.73 -9.13
CA ILE A 78 27.78 12.39 -8.55
C ILE A 78 29.09 11.61 -8.62
N ALA A 79 29.82 11.67 -9.74
CA ALA A 79 31.13 11.06 -9.89
C ALA A 79 32.11 11.56 -8.80
N HIS A 80 32.15 12.86 -8.55
CA HIS A 80 32.98 13.43 -7.48
C HIS A 80 32.56 12.97 -6.08
N GLU A 81 31.26 12.83 -5.81
CA GLU A 81 30.76 12.31 -4.54
C GLU A 81 31.18 10.85 -4.27
N ILE A 82 31.26 10.02 -5.32
CA ILE A 82 31.75 8.63 -5.22
C ILE A 82 33.28 8.51 -5.41
N GLY A 83 34.00 9.64 -5.53
CA GLY A 83 35.46 9.68 -5.63
C GLY A 83 36.04 9.47 -7.04
N PHE A 84 35.21 9.43 -8.08
CA PHE A 84 35.67 9.46 -9.46
C PHE A 84 35.89 10.90 -9.94
N VAL A 85 36.99 11.13 -10.63
CA VAL A 85 37.42 12.44 -11.13
C VAL A 85 37.69 12.37 -12.63
N HIS A 86 37.53 13.49 -13.32
CA HIS A 86 37.86 13.54 -14.74
C HIS A 86 39.38 13.50 -14.96
N GLU A 87 39.85 12.90 -16.06
CA GLU A 87 41.27 12.90 -16.40
C GLU A 87 41.77 14.35 -16.56
N GLY A 88 42.80 14.73 -15.80
CA GLY A 88 43.40 16.07 -15.82
C GLY A 88 42.76 17.11 -14.87
N GLU A 89 41.78 16.72 -14.05
CA GLU A 89 41.17 17.60 -13.05
C GLU A 89 41.99 17.66 -11.74
N THR A 90 42.16 18.85 -11.18
CA THR A 90 42.83 19.04 -9.87
C THR A 90 41.79 19.08 -8.76
N VAL A 91 41.81 18.09 -7.86
CA VAL A 91 40.88 18.00 -6.73
C VAL A 91 41.56 18.35 -5.42
N TYR A 92 40.94 19.25 -4.65
CA TYR A 92 41.37 19.62 -3.31
C TYR A 92 40.59 18.80 -2.29
N GLN A 93 41.23 17.78 -1.71
CA GLN A 93 40.69 17.06 -0.57
C GLN A 93 41.09 17.80 0.71
N PHE A 94 40.11 18.42 1.38
CA PHE A 94 40.33 19.01 2.69
C PHE A 94 40.26 17.89 3.72
N GLU A 95 41.43 17.43 4.19
CA GLU A 95 41.45 16.61 5.40
C GLU A 95 40.98 17.48 6.57
N GLU A 96 39.88 17.06 7.20
CA GLU A 96 39.44 17.64 8.46
C GLU A 96 40.49 17.27 9.51
N ARG A 97 41.45 18.18 9.70
CA ARG A 97 42.52 18.05 10.69
C ARG A 97 41.85 17.98 12.05
N GLN A 98 41.56 16.78 12.54
CA GLN A 98 41.14 16.59 13.91
C GLN A 98 42.25 17.18 14.76
N ALA A 99 41.94 18.28 15.44
CA ALA A 99 42.84 18.95 16.35
C ALA A 99 43.07 18.01 17.54
N THR A 100 43.95 17.03 17.37
CA THR A 100 44.49 16.27 18.49
C THR A 100 45.37 17.25 19.25
N SER A 101 44.77 17.91 20.24
CA SER A 101 45.45 18.70 21.25
C SER A 101 46.38 17.80 22.04
N VAL A 102 47.55 17.49 21.50
CA VAL A 102 48.65 16.91 22.27
C VAL A 102 49.33 18.08 22.96
N GLY A 103 48.86 18.40 24.17
CA GLY A 103 49.54 19.30 25.07
C GLY A 103 50.90 18.73 25.42
N VAL A 104 51.97 19.30 24.85
CA VAL A 104 53.34 19.08 25.33
C VAL A 104 53.62 20.14 26.39
N GLN A 105 53.60 19.70 27.64
CA GLN A 105 53.99 20.46 28.82
C GLN A 105 55.53 20.49 28.87
N PRO A 106 56.18 21.67 28.99
CA PRO A 106 57.63 21.75 29.05
C PRO A 106 58.14 21.60 30.48
N GLU A 107 59.07 20.67 30.70
CA GLU A 107 60.07 20.71 31.79
C GLU A 107 61.45 20.39 31.20
#